data_AF-A0A969BKT5-F1
#
_entry.id   AF-A0A969BKT5-F1
#
_cell.length_a   1.000
_cell.length_b   1.000
_cell.length_c   1.000
_cell.angle_alpha   90.00
_cell.angle_beta   90.00
_cell.angle_gamma   90.00
#
_symmetry.space_group_name_H-M   'P 1'
#
loop_
_entity.id
_entity.type
_entity.pdbx_description
1 polymer ?
#
loop_
_entity_poly.entity_id
_entity_poly.type
_entity_poly.pdbx_seq_one_letter_code
_entity_poly.pdbx_strand_id
1 'polypeptide(L)'
;MQTTTNNSLDLHRVAIVGGGFGGLYAAKELGNANVQVTLLDKRNFHLFQPLLYQVATGGLSPADIASPLRSVLAKHKNTQVLMGEVVDINPQQQLIITGNGEKIAYDTLIIATGVSHHYFGNDQWAEAAPGLKTLEDAVEMRRRILLAFERAEKETNFREA
;
A
#
# COMPACT_ATOMS: atom_id res chain seq x y z
N MET A 1 -4.06 49.25 6.00
CA MET A 1 -3.43 47.92 6.09
C MET A 1 -4.28 47.08 7.05
N GLN A 2 -5.17 46.26 6.52
CA GLN A 2 -5.96 45.33 7.33
C GLN A 2 -5.11 44.08 7.56
N THR A 3 -4.69 43.87 8.80
CA THR A 3 -4.15 42.61 9.28
C THR A 3 -5.29 41.60 9.34
N THR A 4 -5.37 40.73 8.34
CA THR A 4 -6.21 39.54 8.37
C THR A 4 -5.58 38.56 9.36
N THR A 5 -5.94 38.66 10.63
CA THR A 5 -5.72 37.61 11.61
C THR A 5 -6.60 36.42 11.24
N ASN A 6 -6.07 35.51 10.42
CA ASN A 6 -6.66 34.19 10.20
C ASN A 6 -6.51 33.40 11.50
N ASN A 7 -7.53 33.50 12.35
CA ASN A 7 -7.66 32.71 13.57
C ASN A 7 -8.44 31.43 13.25
N SER A 8 -7.93 30.62 12.32
CA SER A 8 -8.19 29.19 12.33
C SER A 8 -7.16 28.58 13.25
N LEU A 9 -7.59 27.92 14.33
CA LEU A 9 -6.72 27.00 15.04
C LEU A 9 -6.23 25.98 14.00
N ASP A 10 -5.00 26.11 13.52
CA ASP A 10 -4.41 25.15 12.59
C ASP A 10 -4.49 23.78 13.27
N LEU A 11 -5.36 22.92 12.73
CA LEU A 11 -5.57 21.59 13.29
C LEU A 11 -4.24 20.83 13.21
N HIS A 12 -3.90 20.15 14.29
CA HIS A 12 -2.70 19.32 14.35
C HIS A 12 -2.65 18.35 13.16
N ARG A 13 -1.53 18.34 12.43
CA ARG A 13 -1.38 17.61 11.17
C ARG A 13 -0.73 16.25 11.42
N VAL A 14 -1.47 15.19 11.15
CA VAL A 14 -0.95 13.82 11.18
C VAL A 14 -0.72 13.34 9.76
N ALA A 15 0.52 13.03 9.43
CA ALA A 15 0.85 12.34 8.20
C ALA A 15 1.05 10.84 8.46
N ILE A 16 0.52 10.01 7.58
CA ILE A 16 0.58 8.55 7.66
C ILE A 16 1.21 8.04 6.36
N VAL A 17 2.30 7.28 6.46
CA VAL A 17 2.99 6.69 5.31
C VAL A 17 2.70 5.19 5.25
N GLY A 18 1.88 4.78 4.28
CA GLY A 18 1.46 3.40 4.04
C GLY A 18 -0.03 3.16 4.31
N GLY A 19 -0.80 2.86 3.27
CA GLY A 19 -2.23 2.50 3.27
C GLY A 19 -2.51 1.01 3.46
N GLY A 20 -1.54 0.26 4.01
CA GLY A 20 -1.74 -1.11 4.49
C GLY A 20 -2.66 -1.18 5.72
N PHE A 21 -2.60 -2.27 6.47
CA PHE A 21 -3.42 -2.42 7.68
C PHE A 21 -3.16 -1.32 8.70
N GLY A 22 -1.91 -1.11 9.10
CA GLY A 22 -1.57 -0.12 10.12
C GLY A 22 -2.06 1.29 9.79
N GLY A 23 -1.70 1.80 8.61
CA GLY A 23 -2.04 3.18 8.28
C GLY A 23 -3.50 3.39 7.91
N LEU A 24 -4.18 2.42 7.28
CA LEU A 24 -5.62 2.54 7.03
C LEU A 24 -6.41 2.61 8.34
N TYR A 25 -6.12 1.75 9.30
CA TYR A 25 -6.85 1.75 10.57
C TYR A 25 -6.48 2.95 11.44
N ALA A 26 -5.22 3.42 11.42
CA ALA A 26 -4.84 4.69 12.05
C ALA A 26 -5.61 5.87 11.43
N ALA A 27 -5.73 5.93 10.09
CA ALA A 27 -6.49 6.97 9.40
C ALA A 27 -7.98 6.92 9.75
N LYS A 28 -8.58 5.73 9.87
CA LYS A 28 -9.99 5.58 10.29
C LYS A 28 -10.25 6.10 11.69
N GLU A 29 -9.33 5.83 12.63
CA GLU A 29 -9.47 6.27 14.02
C GLU A 29 -9.30 7.78 14.13
N LEU A 30 -8.21 8.32 13.56
CA LEU A 30 -7.92 9.75 13.54
C LEU A 30 -8.91 10.55 12.67
N GLY A 31 -9.60 9.89 11.75
CA GLY A 31 -10.68 10.47 10.95
C GLY A 31 -11.91 10.90 11.77
N ASN A 32 -11.96 10.59 13.07
CA ASN A 32 -12.99 11.08 14.00
C ASN A 32 -12.43 12.08 15.03
N ALA A 33 -11.13 12.37 15.00
CA ALA A 33 -10.45 13.26 15.92
C ALA A 33 -10.35 14.70 15.36
N ASN A 34 -10.10 15.67 16.25
CA ASN A 34 -9.92 17.07 15.89
C ASN A 34 -8.51 17.37 15.36
N VAL A 35 -8.13 16.70 14.27
CA VAL A 35 -6.81 16.77 13.59
C VAL A 35 -7.01 16.76 12.08
N GLN A 36 -6.00 17.20 11.32
CA GLN A 36 -5.94 17.00 9.87
C GLN A 36 -5.12 15.74 9.57
N VAL A 37 -5.64 14.83 8.77
CA VAL A 37 -4.97 13.56 8.44
C VAL A 37 -4.59 13.55 6.96
N THR A 38 -3.33 13.21 6.65
CA THR A 38 -2.87 12.94 5.29
C THR A 38 -2.33 11.51 5.22
N LEU A 39 -3.00 10.63 4.48
CA LEU A 39 -2.55 9.28 4.20
C LEU A 39 -1.84 9.23 2.84
N LEU A 40 -0.57 8.86 2.84
CA LEU A 40 0.27 8.67 1.67
C LEU A 40 0.52 7.18 1.42
N ASP A 41 0.29 6.73 0.19
CA ASP A 41 0.75 5.42 -0.26
C ASP A 41 1.08 5.47 -1.76
N LYS A 42 2.03 4.65 -2.20
CA LYS A 42 2.37 4.51 -3.63
C LYS A 42 1.27 3.82 -4.44
N ARG A 43 0.33 3.14 -3.78
CA ARG A 43 -0.86 2.50 -4.33
C ARG A 43 -2.11 3.24 -3.85
N ASN A 44 -3.12 3.34 -4.71
CA ASN A 44 -4.39 4.02 -4.37
C ASN A 44 -5.42 3.10 -3.68
N PHE A 45 -5.05 1.88 -3.31
CA PHE A 45 -5.92 0.88 -2.68
C PHE A 45 -5.27 0.22 -1.48
N HIS A 46 -6.11 -0.17 -0.52
CA HIS A 46 -5.76 -1.10 0.54
C HIS A 46 -5.87 -2.53 0.00
N LEU A 47 -4.86 -3.34 0.25
CA LEU A 47 -4.82 -4.74 -0.12
C LEU A 47 -5.02 -5.62 1.13
N PHE A 48 -6.07 -6.44 1.13
CA PHE A 48 -6.28 -7.45 2.16
C PHE A 48 -5.37 -8.66 1.89
N GLN A 49 -4.09 -8.47 2.20
CA GLN A 49 -3.00 -9.44 1.95
C GLN A 49 -3.30 -10.88 2.41
N PRO A 50 -4.04 -11.14 3.51
CA PRO A 50 -4.32 -12.50 3.95
C PRO A 50 -4.96 -13.39 2.88
N LEU A 51 -5.72 -12.84 1.91
CA LEU A 51 -6.40 -13.62 0.87
C LEU A 51 -5.67 -13.64 -0.48
N LEU A 52 -4.41 -13.18 -0.54
CA LEU A 52 -3.62 -13.21 -1.78
C LEU A 52 -3.47 -14.61 -2.37
N TYR A 53 -3.43 -15.65 -1.53
CA TYR A 53 -3.36 -17.03 -2.00
C TYR A 53 -4.60 -17.46 -2.78
N GLN A 54 -5.80 -16.95 -2.44
CA GLN A 54 -7.02 -17.24 -3.21
C GLN A 54 -7.03 -16.54 -4.56
N VAL A 55 -6.40 -15.36 -4.65
CA VAL A 55 -6.14 -14.74 -5.95
C VAL A 55 -5.09 -15.57 -6.70
N ALA A 56 -4.02 -16.04 -6.06
CA ALA A 56 -3.00 -16.85 -6.73
C ALA A 56 -3.55 -18.17 -7.30
N THR A 57 -4.53 -18.79 -6.63
CA THR A 57 -5.14 -20.05 -7.07
C THR A 57 -6.42 -19.88 -7.88
N GLY A 58 -6.83 -18.64 -8.17
CA GLY A 58 -8.01 -18.36 -9.00
C GLY A 58 -9.37 -18.44 -8.28
N GLY A 59 -9.38 -18.65 -6.96
CA GLY A 59 -10.61 -18.66 -6.15
C GLY A 59 -11.23 -17.28 -5.92
N LEU A 60 -10.46 -16.20 -6.03
CA LEU A 60 -10.93 -14.82 -5.95
C LEU A 60 -10.40 -13.96 -7.10
N SER A 61 -11.14 -12.92 -7.46
CA SER A 61 -10.64 -11.87 -8.33
C SER A 61 -9.77 -10.88 -7.54
N PRO A 62 -8.83 -10.18 -8.20
CA PRO A 62 -8.09 -9.07 -7.60
C PRO A 62 -8.97 -8.01 -6.92
N ALA A 63 -10.12 -7.70 -7.51
CA ALA A 63 -11.03 -6.65 -7.02
C ALA A 63 -11.70 -7.04 -5.69
N ASP A 64 -11.84 -8.33 -5.40
CA ASP A 64 -12.46 -8.82 -4.15
C ASP A 64 -11.62 -8.50 -2.91
N ILE A 65 -10.31 -8.24 -3.09
CA ILE A 65 -9.36 -8.03 -1.98
C ILE A 65 -8.66 -6.66 -2.04
N ALA A 66 -8.97 -5.83 -3.03
CA ALA A 66 -8.37 -4.51 -3.24
C ALA A 66 -9.45 -3.41 -3.13
N SER A 67 -9.39 -2.63 -2.06
CA SER A 67 -10.36 -1.57 -1.77
C SER A 67 -9.74 -0.19 -1.97
N PRO A 68 -10.29 0.69 -2.83
CA PRO A 68 -9.73 2.04 -3.02
C PRO A 68 -9.69 2.82 -1.69
N LEU A 69 -8.53 3.34 -1.32
CA LEU A 69 -8.31 4.04 -0.03
C LEU A 69 -9.26 5.23 0.12
N ARG A 70 -9.44 6.01 -0.97
CA ARG A 70 -10.35 7.16 -1.02
C ARG A 70 -11.78 6.76 -0.72
N SER A 71 -12.25 5.63 -1.25
CA SER A 71 -13.61 5.14 -1.02
C SER A 71 -13.80 4.69 0.43
N VAL A 72 -12.82 3.98 0.99
CA VAL A 72 -12.89 3.50 2.39
C VAL A 72 -12.88 4.67 3.39
N LEU A 73 -12.15 5.74 3.08
CA LEU A 73 -12.00 6.92 3.95
C LEU A 73 -12.96 8.06 3.61
N ALA A 74 -13.87 7.90 2.64
CA ALA A 74 -14.70 8.97 2.09
C ALA A 74 -15.56 9.72 3.13
N LYS A 75 -15.93 9.05 4.23
CA LYS A 75 -16.72 9.65 5.32
C LYS A 75 -15.91 10.58 6.24
N HIS A 76 -14.58 10.47 6.24
CA HIS A 76 -13.69 11.23 7.11
C HIS A 76 -13.29 12.55 6.44
N LYS A 77 -14.07 13.60 6.66
CA LYS A 77 -13.88 14.92 6.01
C LYS A 77 -12.53 15.59 6.32
N ASN A 78 -11.89 15.21 7.42
CA ASN A 78 -10.58 15.69 7.83
C ASN A 78 -9.41 14.86 7.25
N THR A 79 -9.70 13.84 6.44
CA THR A 79 -8.70 12.92 5.91
C THR A 79 -8.50 13.10 4.41
N GLN A 80 -7.26 13.40 4.02
CA GLN A 80 -6.82 13.45 2.63
C GLN A 80 -6.01 12.18 2.30
N VAL A 81 -6.30 11.57 1.16
CA VAL A 81 -5.47 10.49 0.60
C VAL A 81 -4.65 11.05 -0.55
N LEU A 82 -3.34 10.85 -0.53
CA LEU A 82 -2.42 11.21 -1.60
C LEU A 82 -1.75 9.95 -2.13
N MET A 83 -1.73 9.80 -3.45
CA MET A 83 -0.99 8.71 -4.10
C MET A 83 0.40 9.23 -4.42
N GLY A 84 1.42 8.65 -3.81
CA GLY A 84 2.80 9.06 -3.97
C GLY A 84 3.73 8.15 -3.19
N GLU A 85 4.90 7.87 -3.76
CA GLU A 85 5.95 7.15 -3.07
C GLU A 85 6.75 8.13 -2.22
N VAL A 86 6.79 7.88 -0.91
CA VAL A 86 7.67 8.59 0.03
C VAL A 86 9.07 8.02 -0.11
N VAL A 87 10.04 8.89 -0.38
CA VAL A 87 11.43 8.50 -0.59
C VAL A 87 12.36 8.98 0.52
N ASP A 88 11.95 10.02 1.25
CA ASP A 88 12.76 10.56 2.34
C ASP A 88 11.89 11.28 3.39
N ILE A 89 12.43 11.44 4.60
CA ILE A 89 11.82 12.15 5.73
C ILE A 89 12.88 13.05 6.34
N ASN A 90 12.56 14.33 6.53
CA ASN A 90 13.38 15.27 7.29
C ASN A 90 12.71 15.55 8.65
N PRO A 91 13.15 14.91 9.76
CA PRO A 91 12.55 15.11 11.08
C PRO A 91 12.81 16.49 11.66
N GLN A 92 13.95 17.12 11.34
CA GLN A 92 14.31 18.44 11.86
C GLN A 92 13.36 19.53 11.33
N GLN A 93 12.90 19.38 10.09
CA GLN A 93 11.95 20.27 9.45
C GLN A 93 10.50 19.75 9.49
N GLN A 94 10.30 18.54 10.03
CA GLN A 94 9.03 17.82 10.04
C GLN A 94 8.39 17.72 8.64
N LEU A 95 9.18 17.26 7.67
CA LEU A 95 8.77 17.11 6.27
C LEU A 95 8.88 15.66 5.80
N ILE A 96 7.90 15.23 5.01
CA ILE A 96 7.96 14.07 4.14
C ILE A 96 8.35 14.55 2.74
N ILE A 97 9.20 13.79 2.06
CA ILE A 97 9.61 14.05 0.68
C ILE A 97 9.15 12.87 -0.18
N THR A 98 8.40 13.17 -1.23
CA THR A 98 7.93 12.19 -2.21
C THR A 98 8.88 12.07 -3.40
N GLY A 99 8.76 11.00 -4.19
CA GLY A 99 9.62 10.74 -5.35
C GLY A 99 9.53 11.81 -6.45
N ASN A 100 8.46 12.60 -6.50
CA ASN A 100 8.32 13.76 -7.39
C ASN A 100 8.85 15.08 -6.79
N GLY A 101 9.45 15.04 -5.59
CA GLY A 101 10.03 16.20 -4.91
C GLY A 101 9.04 17.06 -4.12
N GLU A 102 7.77 16.64 -4.01
CA GLU A 102 6.78 17.31 -3.16
C GLU A 102 7.17 17.19 -1.69
N LYS A 103 6.93 18.25 -0.92
CA LYS A 103 7.24 18.33 0.50
C LYS A 103 5.95 18.48 1.30
N ILE A 104 5.69 17.53 2.19
CA ILE A 104 4.47 17.50 3.00
C ILE A 104 4.87 17.68 4.46
N ALA A 105 4.40 18.77 5.04
CA ALA A 105 4.65 19.07 6.44
C ALA A 105 3.69 18.30 7.36
N TYR A 106 4.21 17.91 8.53
CA TYR A 106 3.45 17.23 9.56
C TYR A 106 3.81 17.76 10.95
N ASP A 107 2.93 17.51 11.92
CA ASP A 107 3.23 17.70 13.34
C ASP A 107 3.44 16.35 14.02
N THR A 108 2.79 15.30 13.51
CA THR A 108 3.03 13.89 13.90
C THR A 108 3.09 12.99 12.67
N LEU A 109 4.01 12.03 12.69
CA LEU A 109 4.25 11.09 11.62
C LEU A 109 4.00 9.65 12.08
N ILE A 110 3.16 8.93 11.33
CA ILE A 110 2.94 7.49 11.50
C ILE A 110 3.58 6.76 10.32
N ILE A 111 4.54 5.89 10.59
CA ILE A 111 5.18 5.03 9.59
C ILE A 111 4.52 3.66 9.61
N ALA A 112 3.84 3.31 8.53
CA ALA A 112 3.08 2.08 8.34
C ALA A 112 3.37 1.43 6.97
N THR A 113 4.62 1.49 6.52
CA THR A 113 5.09 1.03 5.19
C THR A 113 5.06 -0.49 5.00
N GLY A 114 4.82 -1.25 6.08
CA GLY A 114 4.77 -2.70 6.04
C GLY A 114 6.15 -3.34 5.92
N VAL A 115 6.21 -4.52 5.31
CA VAL A 115 7.42 -5.32 5.12
C VAL A 115 7.47 -5.90 3.72
N SER A 116 8.67 -6.13 3.21
CA SER A 116 8.91 -6.82 1.94
C SER A 116 9.43 -8.25 2.15
N HIS A 117 9.65 -8.97 1.06
CA HIS A 117 10.37 -10.23 1.07
C HIS A 117 11.85 -10.02 1.39
N HIS A 118 12.45 -11.03 1.99
CA HIS A 118 13.88 -11.10 2.22
C HIS A 118 14.35 -12.49 1.80
N TYR A 119 15.32 -12.56 0.89
CA TYR A 119 15.86 -13.82 0.37
C TYR A 119 17.14 -14.27 1.10
N PHE A 120 17.48 -13.62 2.23
CA PHE A 120 18.61 -14.01 3.08
C PHE A 120 19.95 -14.11 2.33
N GLY A 121 20.19 -13.18 1.40
CA GLY A 121 21.38 -13.14 0.55
C GLY A 121 21.28 -13.97 -0.74
N ASN A 122 20.12 -14.58 -1.02
CA ASN A 122 19.87 -15.38 -2.21
C ASN A 122 18.84 -14.72 -3.15
N ASP A 123 19.07 -13.47 -3.53
CA ASP A 123 18.11 -12.70 -4.34
C ASP A 123 17.76 -13.35 -5.69
N GLN A 124 18.63 -14.24 -6.21
CA GLN A 124 18.36 -15.05 -7.39
C GLN A 124 17.16 -15.98 -7.24
N TRP A 125 16.74 -16.31 -6.01
CA TRP A 125 15.56 -17.13 -5.77
C TRP A 125 14.26 -16.45 -6.21
N ALA A 126 14.23 -15.12 -6.29
CA ALA A 126 13.04 -14.37 -6.69
C ALA A 126 12.51 -14.78 -8.08
N GLU A 127 13.38 -15.24 -8.99
CA GLU A 127 12.97 -15.67 -10.33
C GLU A 127 12.17 -16.98 -10.28
N ALA A 128 12.68 -17.97 -9.54
CA ALA A 128 12.11 -19.31 -9.43
C ALA A 128 10.99 -19.40 -8.39
N ALA A 129 11.15 -18.73 -7.26
CA ALA A 129 10.24 -18.70 -6.12
C ALA A 129 9.90 -17.24 -5.77
N PRO A 130 9.13 -16.54 -6.62
CA PRO A 130 8.68 -15.20 -6.32
C PRO A 130 7.82 -15.21 -5.05
N GLY A 131 7.88 -14.12 -4.32
CA GLY A 131 7.04 -13.92 -3.15
C GLY A 131 5.55 -13.75 -3.49
N LEU A 132 4.72 -13.62 -2.45
CA LEU A 132 3.27 -13.38 -2.54
C LEU A 132 2.86 -12.27 -1.57
N LYS A 133 3.18 -11.01 -1.92
CA LYS A 133 2.87 -9.82 -1.10
C LYS A 133 2.06 -8.78 -1.84
N THR A 134 2.11 -8.81 -3.17
CA THR A 134 1.43 -7.86 -4.02
C THR A 134 0.35 -8.54 -4.85
N LEU A 135 -0.54 -7.72 -5.40
CA LEU A 135 -1.57 -8.22 -6.30
C LEU A 135 -0.94 -8.76 -7.60
N GLU A 136 0.13 -8.12 -8.05
CA GLU A 136 0.90 -8.52 -9.22
C GLU A 136 1.54 -9.90 -9.00
N ASP A 137 2.07 -10.17 -7.80
CA ASP A 137 2.61 -11.48 -7.43
C ASP A 137 1.55 -12.58 -7.54
N ALA A 138 0.35 -12.32 -7.02
CA ALA A 138 -0.74 -13.29 -7.06
C ALA A 138 -1.19 -13.59 -8.49
N VAL A 139 -1.30 -12.57 -9.33
CA VAL A 139 -1.65 -12.73 -10.75
C VAL A 139 -0.56 -13.50 -11.49
N GLU A 140 0.71 -13.23 -11.22
CA GLU A 140 1.84 -13.96 -11.82
C GLU A 140 1.87 -15.43 -11.36
N MET A 141 1.66 -15.71 -10.07
CA MET A 141 1.54 -17.09 -9.58
C MET A 141 0.41 -17.84 -10.28
N ARG A 142 -0.76 -17.21 -10.42
CA ARG A 142 -1.90 -17.81 -11.14
C ARG A 142 -1.52 -18.15 -12.57
N ARG A 143 -0.86 -17.22 -13.26
CA ARG A 143 -0.38 -17.42 -14.63
C ARG A 143 0.57 -18.62 -14.71
N ARG A 144 1.54 -18.72 -13.80
CA ARG A 144 2.49 -19.84 -13.75
C ARG A 144 1.78 -21.18 -13.51
N ILE A 145 0.83 -21.23 -12.58
CA ILE A 145 0.04 -22.43 -12.28
C ILE A 145 -0.73 -22.89 -13.52
N LEU A 146 -1.47 -21.98 -14.17
CA LEU A 146 -2.28 -22.34 -15.34
C LEU A 146 -1.41 -22.78 -16.52
N LEU A 147 -0.30 -22.09 -16.78
CA LEU A 147 0.64 -22.49 -17.84
C LEU A 147 1.35 -23.81 -17.56
N ALA A 148 1.51 -24.20 -16.29
CA ALA A 148 2.05 -25.51 -15.95
C ALA A 148 1.09 -26.63 -16.39
N PHE A 149 -0.22 -26.48 -16.15
CA PHE A 149 -1.22 -27.42 -16.66
C PHE A 149 -1.22 -27.49 -18.19
N GLU A 150 -1.16 -26.35 -18.88
CA GLU A 150 -1.08 -26.32 -20.35
C GLU A 150 0.19 -27.00 -20.92
N ARG A 151 1.29 -27.00 -20.17
CA ARG A 151 2.51 -27.71 -20.53
C ARG A 151 2.39 -29.20 -20.26
N ALA A 152 1.81 -29.57 -19.12
CA ALA A 152 1.60 -30.97 -18.75
C ALA A 152 0.72 -31.70 -19.79
N GLU A 153 -0.33 -31.06 -20.31
CA GLU A 153 -1.17 -31.62 -21.38
C GLU A 153 -0.43 -31.85 -22.71
N LYS A 154 0.70 -31.17 -22.93
CA LYS A 154 1.55 -31.34 -24.11
C LYS A 154 2.71 -32.31 -23.87
N GLU A 155 2.89 -32.77 -22.65
CA GLU A 155 3.98 -33.66 -22.30
C GLU A 155 3.70 -35.06 -22.84
N THR A 156 4.69 -35.61 -23.55
CA THR A 156 4.59 -36.93 -24.20
C THR A 156 5.31 -38.02 -23.40
N ASN A 157 6.16 -37.62 -22.44
CA ASN A 157 6.88 -38.52 -21.56
C ASN A 157 6.18 -38.66 -20.20
N PHE A 158 5.39 -39.73 -20.04
CA PHE A 158 4.63 -40.06 -18.82
C PHE A 158 5.48 -40.30 -17.55
N ARG A 159 6.83 -40.26 -17.62
CA ARG A 159 7.71 -40.45 -16.45
C ARG A 159 8.17 -39.16 -15.79
N GLU A 160 7.96 -38.00 -16.42
CA GLU A 160 8.33 -36.67 -15.87
C GLU A 160 7.11 -35.77 -15.59
N ALA A 161 5.89 -36.29 -15.77
CA ALA A 161 4.64 -35.61 -15.44
C ALA A 161 4.31 -35.67 -13.94
#